data_AF-A0A3C0NAQ0-F1
#
_entry.id   AF-A0A3C0NAQ0-F1
#
_cell.length_a   1.000
_cell.length_b   1.000
_cell.length_c   1.000
_cell.angle_alpha   90.00
_cell.angle_beta   90.00
_cell.angle_gamma   90.00
#
_symmetry.space_group_name_H-M   'P 1'
#
loop_
_entity.id
_entity.type
_entity.pdbx_description
1 polymer ?
#
loop_
_entity_poly.entity_id
_entity_poly.type
_entity_poly.pdbx_seq_one_letter_code
_entity_poly.pdbx_strand_id
1 'polypeptide(L)' 'MLDKSETAIEAIDAREILDSRGRPTVEAEVRLSTGAVGVAQVPSGASTGTFEAHELRDD' A
#
# COMPACT_ATOMS: atom_id res chain seq x y z
N MET A 1 11.32 9.80 28.06
CA MET A 1 10.89 8.72 27.15
C MET A 1 9.45 9.04 26.80
N LEU A 2 9.20 9.55 25.59
CA LEU A 2 7.83 9.81 25.15
C LEU A 2 7.18 8.45 24.94
N ASP A 3 6.09 8.22 25.65
CA ASP A 3 5.22 7.06 25.45
C ASP A 3 4.76 7.09 23.98
N LYS A 4 5.20 6.12 23.17
CA LYS A 4 4.77 6.05 21.77
C LYS A 4 3.26 5.78 21.79
N SER A 5 2.47 6.65 21.15
CA SER A 5 1.03 6.42 20.95
C SER A 5 0.80 5.00 20.42
N GLU A 6 -0.23 4.32 20.92
CA GLU A 6 -0.58 2.95 20.48
C GLU A 6 -0.78 2.84 18.96
N THR A 7 -1.13 3.95 18.33
CA THR A 7 -1.36 4.07 16.88
C THR A 7 -0.15 4.56 16.08
N ALA A 8 1.00 4.77 16.72
CA ALA A 8 2.19 5.24 16.02
C ALA A 8 2.68 4.17 15.02
N ILE A 9 2.82 4.56 13.76
CA ILE A 9 3.41 3.73 12.70
C ILE A 9 4.90 3.60 12.96
N GLU A 10 5.39 2.36 13.01
CA GLU A 10 6.79 2.02 13.23
C GLU A 10 7.51 1.68 11.93
N ALA A 11 6.84 0.97 11.01
CA ALA A 11 7.42 0.60 9.72
C ALA A 11 6.36 0.55 8.62
N ILE A 12 6.81 0.83 7.39
CA ILE A 12 6.03 0.66 6.16
C ILE A 12 6.96 -0.01 5.14
N ASP A 13 6.54 -1.17 4.66
CA ASP A 13 7.24 -1.93 3.61
C ASP A 13 6.30 -2.09 2.41
N ALA A 14 6.82 -1.93 1.19
CA ALA A 14 6.07 -2.14 -0.04
C ALA A 14 6.71 -3.22 -0.91
N ARG A 15 5.90 -3.93 -1.69
CA ARG A 15 6.34 -4.94 -2.66
C ARG A 15 5.46 -4.95 -3.89
N GLU A 16 6.05 -5.35 -5.01
CA GLU A 16 5.30 -5.66 -6.22
C GLU A 16 4.61 -7.03 -6.09
N ILE A 17 3.34 -7.08 -6.47
CA ILE A 17 2.52 -8.28 -6.58
C ILE A 17 1.77 -8.27 -7.92
N LEU A 18 1.03 -9.34 -8.22
CA LEU A 18 0.19 -9.40 -9.42
C LEU A 18 -1.30 -9.22 -9.08
N ASP A 19 -1.99 -8.39 -9.87
CA ASP A 19 -3.45 -8.24 -9.81
C ASP A 19 -4.19 -9.45 -10.40
N SER A 20 -5.52 -9.43 -10.36
CA SER A 20 -6.36 -10.53 -10.89
C SER A 20 -6.25 -10.76 -12.39
N ARG A 21 -5.61 -9.86 -13.15
CA ARG A 21 -5.32 -9.99 -14.59
C ARG A 21 -3.83 -10.32 -14.84
N GLY A 22 -3.06 -10.59 -13.79
CA GLY A 22 -1.63 -10.88 -13.89
C GLY A 22 -0.75 -9.66 -14.17
N ARG A 23 -1.23 -8.44 -13.88
CA ARG A 23 -0.46 -7.21 -14.08
C ARG A 23 0.19 -6.77 -12.77
N PRO A 24 1.43 -6.24 -12.80
CA PRO A 24 2.05 -5.68 -11.61
C PRO A 24 1.19 -4.62 -10.91
N THR A 25 1.14 -4.70 -9.58
CA THR A 25 0.55 -3.69 -8.69
C THR A 25 1.25 -3.70 -7.33
N VAL A 26 0.92 -2.74 -6.46
CA VAL A 26 1.60 -2.55 -5.17
C VAL A 26 0.79 -3.15 -4.02
N GLU A 27 1.49 -3.88 -3.15
CA GLU A 27 1.04 -4.24 -1.81
C GLU A 27 1.86 -3.46 -0.78
N ALA A 28 1.19 -2.91 0.23
CA ALA A 28 1.83 -2.23 1.35
C ALA A 28 1.50 -2.94 2.67
N GLU A 29 2.53 -3.15 3.49
CA GLU A 29 2.45 -3.63 4.86
C GLU A 29 2.79 -2.48 5.81
N VAL A 30 1.94 -2.23 6.81
CA VAL A 30 2.15 -1.22 7.84
C VAL A 30 2.21 -1.91 9.20
N ARG A 31 3.27 -1.63 9.98
CA ARG A 31 3.42 -2.11 11.36
C ARG A 31 3.31 -0.95 12.33
N LEU A 32 2.47 -1.09 13.35
CA LEU A 32 2.36 -0.14 14.46
C LEU A 32 3.36 -0.51 15.56
N SER A 33 3.72 0.47 16.40
CA SER A 33 4.60 0.25 17.55
C SER A 33 4.05 -0.72 18.61
N THR A 34 2.76 -1.02 18.56
CA THR A 34 2.08 -2.04 19.37
C THR A 34 2.22 -3.45 18.80
N GLY A 35 2.81 -3.60 17.61
CA GLY A 35 2.96 -4.87 16.89
C GLY A 35 1.78 -5.24 15.99
N ALA A 36 0.72 -4.42 15.95
CA ALA A 36 -0.37 -4.62 14.98
C ALA A 36 0.14 -4.46 13.55
N VAL A 37 -0.34 -5.33 12.64
CA VAL A 37 0.07 -5.35 11.23
C VAL A 37 -1.16 -5.28 10.34
N GLY A 38 -1.12 -4.39 9.35
CA GLY A 38 -2.11 -4.31 8.27
C GLY A 38 -1.43 -4.47 6.92
N VAL A 39 -2.05 -5.25 6.03
CA VAL A 39 -1.59 -5.44 4.65
C VAL A 39 -2.73 -5.07 3.71
N ALA A 40 -2.44 -4.29 2.67
CA ALA A 40 -3.40 -3.91 1.66
C ALA A 40 -2.81 -3.96 0.26
N GLN A 41 -3.61 -4.46 -0.68
CA GLN A 41 -3.29 -4.54 -2.10
C GLN A 41 -4.04 -3.45 -2.86
N VAL A 42 -3.34 -2.70 -3.71
CA VAL A 42 -3.97 -1.65 -4.51
C VAL A 42 -4.62 -2.28 -5.73
N PRO A 43 -5.92 -2.05 -6.01
CA PRO A 43 -6.53 -2.49 -7.25
C PRO A 43 -6.07 -1.60 -8.41
N SER A 44 -5.88 -2.19 -9.58
CA SER A 44 -5.61 -1.42 -10.80
C SER A 44 -6.87 -1.31 -11.67
N GLY A 45 -7.22 -0.10 -12.09
CA GLY A 45 -8.35 0.15 -12.98
C GLY A 45 -8.14 -0.44 -14.38
N ALA A 46 -9.24 -0.76 -15.06
CA ALA A 46 -9.26 -0.81 -16.54
C ALA A 46 -9.64 0.55 -17.14
N SER A 47 -10.35 1.38 -16.37
CA SER A 47 -10.72 2.74 -16.74
C SER A 47 -9.49 3.64 -16.79
N THR A 48 -9.51 4.61 -17.70
CA THR A 48 -8.50 5.66 -17.83
C THR A 48 -9.18 7.02 -17.81
N GLY A 49 -10.11 7.22 -16.87
CA GLY A 49 -10.84 8.47 -16.74
C GLY A 49 -9.88 9.64 -16.55
N THR A 50 -10.07 10.73 -17.29
CA THR A 50 -9.16 11.89 -17.29
C THR A 50 -9.09 12.61 -15.93
N PHE A 51 -10.01 12.31 -15.01
CA PHE A 51 -10.07 12.89 -13.67
C PHE A 51 -9.81 11.87 -12.56
N GLU A 52 -9.34 10.67 -12.90
CA GLU A 52 -8.89 9.67 -11.92
C GLU A 52 -7.51 10.04 -11.38
N ALA A 53 -7.21 9.63 -10.14
CA ALA A 53 -5.86 9.76 -9.61
C ALA A 53 -4.90 8.89 -10.44
N HIS A 54 -3.73 9.43 -10.80
CA HIS A 54 -2.77 8.73 -11.64
C HIS A 54 -2.14 7.54 -10.90
N GLU A 55 -2.29 6.34 -11.48
CA GLU A 55 -1.49 5.16 -11.12
C GLU A 55 -0.10 5.30 -11.76
N LEU A 56 0.96 5.37 -10.95
CA LEU A 56 2.33 5.41 -11.44
C LEU A 56 2.76 4.02 -11.92
N ARG A 57 3.39 3.98 -13.10
CA ARG A 57 4.00 2.81 -13.70
C ARG A 57 5.47 3.10 -13.96
N ASP A 58 6.26 2.05 -14.16
CA ASP A 58 7.71 2.16 -14.32
C ASP A 58 8.13 2.75 -15.69
N ASP A 59 7.26 2.66 -16.70
CA ASP A 59 7.50 3.05 -18.09
C ASP A 59 7.30 4.55 -18.39
#